data_AF-A0A521GTV4-F1
#
_entry.id   AF-A0A521GTV4-F1
#
_cell.length_a   1.000
_cell.length_b   1.000
_cell.length_c   1.000
_cell.angle_alpha   90.00
_cell.angle_beta   90.00
_cell.angle_gamma   90.00
#
_symmetry.space_group_name_H-M   'P 1'
#
loop_
_entity.id
_entity.type
_entity.pdbx_description
1 polymer ?
#
loop_
_entity_poly.entity_id
_entity_poly.type
_entity_poly.pdbx_seq_one_letter_code
_entity_poly.pdbx_strand_id
1 'polypeptide(L)'
;MTHEYFGYDLPARGGEPFVDALLDLAARSGMDAYGDVAFGYLYAVEHLLARCPSARLMCLQRDRAETVDSLWRWSGPRHHWTEHDGLEWQCDPWDHCFPKFGLADKRAAVERYWDSYYAAARAWEQARPDAVRVFPMDALNSESGQRAILDFAGYAPQDMRLHVGLRLNPLEKARHLTA
;
A
#
# COMPACT_ATOMS: atom_id res chain seq x y z
N MET A 1 -1.16 -13.48 3.47
CA MET A 1 -0.69 -12.07 3.50
C MET A 1 -0.15 -11.84 4.90
N THR A 2 1.06 -11.31 5.04
CA THR A 2 1.78 -11.35 6.32
C THR A 2 1.66 -10.07 7.13
N HIS A 3 1.31 -8.94 6.52
CA HIS A 3 0.85 -7.77 7.26
C HIS A 3 -0.40 -8.03 8.13
N GLU A 4 -1.26 -9.00 7.76
CA GLU A 4 -2.36 -9.45 8.63
C GLU A 4 -1.84 -10.23 9.86
N TYR A 5 -0.66 -10.84 9.74
CA TYR A 5 -0.02 -11.64 10.78
C TYR A 5 0.68 -10.77 11.84
N PHE A 6 1.17 -9.61 11.43
CA PHE A 6 1.83 -8.63 12.29
C PHE A 6 0.89 -7.57 12.85
N GLY A 7 -0.41 -7.65 12.53
CA GLY A 7 -1.39 -6.66 12.98
C GLY A 7 -1.04 -5.24 12.51
N TYR A 8 -1.62 -4.24 13.15
CA TYR A 8 -1.52 -2.83 12.78
C TYR A 8 -0.11 -2.22 12.94
N ASP A 9 0.95 -3.02 13.09
CA ASP A 9 2.28 -2.63 13.56
C ASP A 9 3.24 -2.11 12.47
N LEU A 10 2.73 -1.60 11.35
CA LEU A 10 3.53 -0.86 10.37
C LEU A 10 3.23 0.65 10.45
N PRO A 11 3.81 1.36 11.43
CA PRO A 11 3.60 2.78 11.61
C PRO A 11 4.14 3.60 10.44
N ALA A 12 3.62 4.81 10.26
CA ALA A 12 4.18 5.77 9.31
C ALA A 12 5.62 6.22 9.66
N ARG A 13 6.07 5.94 10.89
CA ARG A 13 7.42 6.22 11.39
C ARG A 13 7.87 5.08 12.31
N GLY A 14 9.11 4.62 12.19
CA GLY A 14 9.62 3.56 13.06
C GLY A 14 9.22 2.14 12.63
N GLY A 15 8.90 1.93 11.35
CA GLY A 15 8.45 0.64 10.81
C GLY A 15 9.59 -0.37 10.56
N GLU A 16 10.83 -0.03 10.89
CA GLU A 16 12.01 -0.87 10.65
C GLU A 16 11.95 -2.24 11.35
N PRO A 17 11.49 -2.37 12.62
CA PRO A 17 11.37 -3.68 13.25
C PRO A 17 10.38 -4.61 12.56
N PHE A 18 9.29 -4.06 12.02
CA PHE A 18 8.32 -4.81 11.22
C PHE A 18 8.96 -5.31 9.93
N VAL A 19 9.70 -4.44 9.24
CA VAL A 19 10.41 -4.81 8.01
C VAL A 19 11.41 -5.93 8.28
N ASP A 20 12.16 -5.83 9.38
CA ASP A 20 13.10 -6.88 9.77
C ASP A 20 12.39 -8.21 10.02
N ALA A 21 11.27 -8.20 10.74
CA ALA A 21 10.48 -9.41 11.00
C ALA A 21 9.91 -10.03 9.70
N LEU A 22 9.46 -9.20 8.75
CA LEU A 22 8.99 -9.65 7.45
C LEU A 22 10.11 -10.33 6.66
N LEU A 23 11.29 -9.71 6.60
CA LEU A 23 12.43 -10.23 5.86
C LEU A 23 12.97 -11.52 6.47
N ASP A 24 13.00 -11.61 7.80
CA ASP A 24 13.35 -12.84 8.51
C ASP A 24 12.37 -13.98 8.20
N LEU A 25 11.07 -13.67 8.14
CA LEU A 25 10.05 -14.64 7.75
C LEU A 25 10.20 -15.08 6.29
N ALA A 26 10.45 -14.14 5.39
CA ALA A 26 10.70 -14.42 3.98
C ALA A 26 11.91 -15.35 3.80
N ALA A 27 13.02 -15.05 4.49
CA ALA A 27 14.24 -15.86 4.45
C ALA A 27 14.02 -17.29 4.97
N ARG A 28 13.16 -17.47 5.98
CA ARG A 28 12.83 -18.78 6.56
C ARG A 28 11.82 -19.58 5.75
N SER A 29 11.10 -18.94 4.81
CA SER A 29 10.03 -19.58 4.04
C SER A 29 10.53 -20.66 3.08
N GLY A 30 11.80 -20.59 2.64
CA GLY A 30 12.36 -21.47 1.61
C GLY A 30 11.72 -21.29 0.23
N MET A 31 10.96 -20.22 0.01
CA MET A 31 10.34 -19.89 -1.27
C MET A 31 11.29 -19.09 -2.15
N ASP A 32 11.24 -19.32 -3.47
CA ASP A 32 12.03 -18.57 -4.46
C ASP A 32 11.58 -17.12 -4.61
N ALA A 33 10.31 -16.84 -4.28
CA ALA A 33 9.73 -15.51 -4.28
C ALA A 33 8.81 -15.32 -3.08
N TYR A 34 8.86 -14.14 -2.50
CA TYR A 34 8.03 -13.75 -1.37
C TYR A 34 7.45 -12.36 -1.64
N GLY A 35 6.14 -12.21 -1.48
CA GLY A 35 5.43 -10.95 -1.69
C GLY A 35 4.50 -10.63 -0.52
N ASP A 36 4.41 -9.35 -0.19
CA ASP A 36 3.41 -8.80 0.73
C ASP A 36 2.92 -7.45 0.21
N VAL A 37 1.82 -6.96 0.78
CA VAL A 37 1.22 -5.67 0.41
C VAL A 37 0.88 -4.88 1.65
N ALA A 38 1.47 -3.69 1.80
CA ALA A 38 1.08 -2.76 2.83
C ALA A 38 1.39 -1.33 2.37
N PHE A 39 0.49 -0.39 2.63
CA PHE A 39 0.72 1.01 2.27
C PHE A 39 1.90 1.62 3.06
N GLY A 40 2.13 1.12 4.29
CA GLY A 40 3.18 1.62 5.19
C GLY A 40 4.61 1.35 4.71
N TYR A 41 4.82 0.42 3.77
CA TYR A 41 6.16 0.15 3.23
C TYR A 41 6.79 1.37 2.55
N LEU A 42 5.97 2.31 2.07
CA LEU A 42 6.46 3.56 1.49
C LEU A 42 7.34 4.36 2.47
N TYR A 43 7.09 4.24 3.77
CA TYR A 43 7.85 4.96 4.80
C TYR A 43 9.11 4.22 5.25
N ALA A 44 9.31 2.99 4.77
CA ALA A 44 10.45 2.15 5.11
C ALA A 44 11.25 1.70 3.88
N VAL A 45 11.07 2.35 2.72
CA VAL A 45 11.74 1.99 1.45
C VAL A 45 13.26 1.96 1.60
N GLU A 46 13.84 2.96 2.24
CA GLU A 46 15.29 3.04 2.46
C GLU A 46 15.80 1.82 3.25
N HIS A 47 15.15 1.51 4.36
CA HIS A 47 15.51 0.37 5.21
C HIS A 47 15.29 -0.97 4.49
N LEU A 48 14.15 -1.13 3.81
CA LEU A 48 13.84 -2.30 2.98
C LEU A 48 14.95 -2.57 1.96
N LEU A 49 15.37 -1.55 1.21
CA LEU A 49 16.39 -1.69 0.17
C LEU A 49 17.80 -1.85 0.74
N ALA A 50 18.08 -1.33 1.93
CA ALA A 50 19.35 -1.58 2.62
C ALA A 50 19.46 -3.04 3.09
N ARG A 51 18.36 -3.61 3.60
CA ARG A 51 18.32 -4.99 4.11
C ARG A 51 18.12 -6.04 3.01
N CYS A 52 17.39 -5.70 1.96
CA CYS A 52 17.11 -6.57 0.82
C CYS A 52 17.24 -5.78 -0.50
N PRO A 53 18.47 -5.64 -1.04
CA PRO A 53 18.71 -4.89 -2.28
C PRO A 53 18.02 -5.48 -3.52
N SER A 54 17.62 -6.75 -3.47
CA SER A 54 16.85 -7.41 -4.53
C SER A 54 15.35 -7.16 -4.45
N ALA A 55 14.85 -6.51 -3.39
CA ALA A 55 13.43 -6.20 -3.27
C ALA A 55 12.94 -5.32 -4.43
N ARG A 56 11.68 -5.53 -4.81
CA ARG A 56 10.97 -4.75 -5.83
C ARG A 56 9.69 -4.21 -5.21
N LEU A 57 9.58 -2.89 -5.14
CA LEU A 57 8.46 -2.20 -4.52
C LEU A 57 7.55 -1.64 -5.60
N MET A 58 6.31 -2.13 -5.63
CA MET A 58 5.30 -1.75 -6.61
C MET A 58 4.23 -0.92 -5.94
N CYS A 59 4.07 0.34 -6.37
CA CYS A 59 3.02 1.21 -5.90
C CYS A 59 1.92 1.31 -6.97
N LEU A 60 0.69 0.96 -6.60
CA LEU A 60 -0.47 1.10 -7.49
C LEU A 60 -1.10 2.47 -7.30
N GLN A 61 -1.21 3.23 -8.40
CA GLN A 61 -1.81 4.56 -8.42
C GLN A 61 -3.24 4.53 -8.93
N ARG A 62 -4.17 4.89 -8.06
CA ARG A 62 -5.59 5.09 -8.39
C ARG A 62 -5.91 6.57 -8.49
N ASP A 63 -6.98 6.90 -9.21
CA ASP A 63 -7.52 8.25 -9.28
C ASP A 63 -7.71 8.87 -7.89
N ARG A 64 -7.43 10.17 -7.80
CA ARG A 64 -7.46 10.94 -6.55
C ARG A 64 -8.85 11.01 -5.97
N ALA A 65 -9.83 11.44 -6.77
CA ALA A 65 -11.20 11.63 -6.29
C ALA A 65 -11.80 10.30 -5.82
N GLU A 66 -11.61 9.25 -6.62
CA GLU A 66 -12.05 7.90 -6.27
C GLU A 66 -11.40 7.36 -4.99
N THR A 67 -10.10 7.61 -4.79
CA THR A 67 -9.38 7.16 -3.60
C THR A 67 -9.83 7.93 -2.37
N VAL A 68 -9.98 9.24 -2.48
CA VAL A 68 -10.46 10.10 -1.39
C VAL A 68 -11.87 9.68 -0.95
N ASP A 69 -12.77 9.46 -1.89
CA ASP A 69 -14.13 9.00 -1.58
C ASP A 69 -14.14 7.61 -0.95
N SER A 70 -13.28 6.71 -1.42
CA SER A 70 -13.12 5.37 -0.86
C SER A 70 -12.61 5.41 0.58
N LEU A 71 -11.56 6.18 0.85
CA LEU A 71 -10.97 6.34 2.18
C LEU A 71 -11.92 7.06 3.13
N TRP A 72 -12.65 8.07 2.65
CA TRP A 72 -13.66 8.77 3.43
C TRP A 72 -14.76 7.81 3.92
N ARG A 73 -15.29 6.97 3.01
CA ARG A 73 -16.31 5.95 3.36
C ARG A 73 -15.76 4.88 4.29
N TRP A 74 -14.56 4.37 4.01
CA TRP A 74 -13.92 3.32 4.82
C TRP A 74 -13.58 3.78 6.24
N SER A 75 -13.09 5.02 6.40
CA SER A 75 -12.73 5.58 7.70
C SER A 75 -13.94 5.91 8.57
N GLY A 76 -15.11 6.23 7.98
CA GLY A 76 -16.33 6.47 8.75
C GLY A 76 -16.15 7.53 9.86
N PRO A 77 -16.41 7.23 11.14
CA PRO A 77 -16.23 8.17 12.24
C PRO A 77 -14.77 8.31 12.72
N ARG A 78 -13.80 7.66 12.05
CA ARG A 78 -12.37 7.71 12.39
C ARG A 78 -11.66 8.78 11.57
N HIS A 79 -10.62 9.38 12.14
CA HIS A 79 -9.77 10.35 11.46
C HIS A 79 -8.27 10.04 11.65
N HIS A 80 -7.80 9.01 10.94
CA HIS A 80 -6.42 8.55 11.03
C HIS A 80 -5.34 9.60 10.68
N TRP A 81 -5.68 10.62 9.89
CA TRP A 81 -4.72 11.61 9.37
C TRP A 81 -4.54 12.87 10.25
N THR A 82 -5.14 12.90 11.44
CA THR A 82 -4.93 13.97 12.43
C THR A 82 -4.59 13.38 13.79
N GLU A 83 -3.99 14.19 14.64
CA GLU A 83 -3.88 13.88 16.06
C GLU A 83 -5.22 14.18 16.73
N HIS A 84 -5.70 13.26 17.56
CA HIS A 84 -6.93 13.42 18.33
C HIS A 84 -6.90 12.58 19.60
N ASP A 85 -7.74 12.93 20.56
CA ASP A 85 -7.83 12.30 21.88
C ASP A 85 -9.03 11.35 22.02
N GLY A 86 -9.84 11.21 20.97
CA GLY A 86 -11.01 10.35 20.97
C GLY A 86 -12.34 11.05 21.28
N LEU A 87 -12.34 12.36 21.54
CA LEU A 87 -13.56 13.10 21.89
C LEU A 87 -14.45 13.38 20.67
N GLU A 88 -13.86 13.79 19.55
CA GLU A 88 -14.58 14.09 18.31
C GLU A 88 -14.54 12.91 17.31
N TRP A 89 -13.38 12.24 17.22
CA TRP A 89 -13.11 11.16 16.29
C TRP A 89 -12.94 9.84 17.03
N GLN A 90 -13.47 8.75 16.49
CA GLN A 90 -13.28 7.43 17.08
C GLN A 90 -11.80 7.02 16.99
N CYS A 91 -11.18 6.71 18.13
CA CYS A 91 -9.84 6.11 18.18
C CYS A 91 -9.82 4.74 17.51
N ASP A 92 -8.73 4.46 16.79
CA ASP A 92 -8.58 3.23 16.05
C ASP A 92 -7.12 2.78 16.00
N PRO A 93 -6.86 1.45 16.06
CA PRO A 93 -5.49 0.93 15.99
C PRO A 93 -4.71 1.40 14.77
N TRP A 94 -5.35 1.72 13.65
CA TRP A 94 -4.68 2.20 12.45
C TRP A 94 -4.17 3.65 12.55
N ASP A 95 -4.55 4.41 13.59
CA ASP A 95 -4.24 5.85 13.67
C ASP A 95 -2.73 6.14 13.54
N HIS A 96 -1.88 5.27 14.06
CA HIS A 96 -0.42 5.41 13.99
C HIS A 96 0.21 4.97 12.66
N CYS A 97 -0.53 4.24 11.82
CA CYS A 97 -0.09 3.82 10.49
C CYS A 97 -0.14 4.97 9.48
N PHE A 98 -0.88 6.04 9.76
CA PHE A 98 -1.06 7.17 8.86
C PHE A 98 -0.27 8.41 9.30
N PRO A 99 0.27 9.18 8.34
CA PRO A 99 0.89 10.47 8.64
C PRO A 99 -0.16 11.46 9.15
N LYS A 100 0.28 12.35 10.05
CA LYS A 100 -0.57 13.36 10.69
C LYS A 100 -0.34 14.73 10.04
N PHE A 101 -1.40 15.35 9.53
CA PHE A 101 -1.32 16.61 8.78
C PHE A 101 -1.81 17.84 9.54
N GLY A 102 -2.39 17.67 10.74
CA GLY A 102 -2.90 18.79 11.54
C GLY A 102 -4.04 19.57 10.87
N LEU A 103 -4.81 18.91 9.99
CA LEU A 103 -5.97 19.49 9.31
C LEU A 103 -7.25 19.07 10.05
N ALA A 104 -8.11 20.03 10.35
CA ALA A 104 -9.40 19.77 11.01
C ALA A 104 -10.42 19.11 10.07
N ASP A 105 -10.38 19.45 8.77
CA ASP A 105 -11.23 18.78 7.79
C ASP A 105 -10.60 17.44 7.38
N LYS A 106 -11.30 16.36 7.72
CA LYS A 106 -10.91 15.00 7.36
C LYS A 106 -10.75 14.83 5.86
N ARG A 107 -11.56 15.49 5.02
CA ARG A 107 -11.49 15.30 3.56
C ARG A 107 -10.20 15.93 3.04
N ALA A 108 -9.91 17.16 3.44
CA ALA A 108 -8.64 17.81 3.16
C ALA A 108 -7.43 17.00 3.65
N ALA A 109 -7.53 16.32 4.80
CA ALA A 109 -6.48 15.45 5.30
C ALA A 109 -6.24 14.20 4.43
N VAL A 110 -7.31 13.54 3.97
CA VAL A 110 -7.23 12.41 3.04
C VAL A 110 -6.69 12.83 1.67
N GLU A 111 -7.10 14.00 1.20
CA GLU A 111 -6.60 14.60 -0.02
C GLU A 111 -5.09 14.87 0.06
N ARG A 112 -4.65 15.50 1.17
CA ARG A 112 -3.23 15.71 1.44
C ARG A 112 -2.46 14.40 1.54
N TYR A 113 -3.05 13.37 2.14
CA TYR A 113 -2.46 12.03 2.20
C TYR A 113 -2.18 11.49 0.80
N TRP A 114 -3.18 11.49 -0.09
CA TRP A 114 -3.01 11.02 -1.47
C TRP A 114 -1.89 11.78 -2.19
N ASP A 115 -1.91 13.12 -2.11
CA ASP A 115 -0.91 13.97 -2.78
C ASP A 115 0.50 13.66 -2.26
N SER A 116 0.66 13.56 -0.93
CA SER A 116 1.97 13.27 -0.31
C SER A 116 2.47 11.86 -0.60
N TYR A 117 1.58 10.86 -0.60
CA TYR A 117 1.91 9.45 -0.80
C TYR A 117 2.47 9.23 -2.21
N TYR A 118 1.78 9.70 -3.24
CA TYR A 118 2.25 9.53 -4.61
C TYR A 118 3.43 10.44 -4.95
N ALA A 119 3.55 11.63 -4.34
CA ALA A 119 4.76 12.44 -4.48
C ALA A 119 6.00 11.69 -3.94
N ALA A 120 5.90 11.08 -2.75
CA ALA A 120 6.98 10.28 -2.18
C ALA A 120 7.28 9.02 -3.01
N ALA A 121 6.24 8.29 -3.46
CA ALA A 121 6.43 7.10 -4.29
C ALA A 121 7.13 7.44 -5.63
N ARG A 122 6.77 8.57 -6.26
CA ARG A 122 7.41 9.04 -7.49
C ARG A 122 8.85 9.51 -7.27
N ALA A 123 9.14 10.16 -6.14
CA ALA A 123 10.51 10.51 -5.78
C ALA A 123 11.39 9.25 -5.64
N TRP A 124 10.85 8.18 -5.02
CA TRP A 124 11.56 6.90 -4.94
C TRP A 124 11.75 6.22 -6.30
N GLU A 125 10.72 6.19 -7.14
CA GLU A 125 10.82 5.68 -8.51
C GLU A 125 11.90 6.43 -9.31
N GLN A 126 12.02 7.75 -9.16
CA GLN A 126 13.06 8.54 -9.82
C GLN A 126 14.46 8.23 -9.28
N ALA A 127 14.58 8.08 -7.96
CA ALA A 127 15.86 7.81 -7.31
C ALA A 127 16.36 6.38 -7.54
N ARG A 128 15.43 5.40 -7.62
CA ARG A 128 15.71 3.96 -7.64
C ARG A 128 14.77 3.23 -8.61
N PRO A 129 14.81 3.53 -9.93
CA PRO A 129 13.86 2.99 -10.92
C PRO A 129 13.96 1.48 -11.13
N ASP A 130 15.08 0.87 -10.74
CA ASP A 130 15.31 -0.57 -10.74
C ASP A 130 14.63 -1.30 -9.57
N ALA A 131 14.31 -0.56 -8.50
CA ALA A 131 13.81 -1.12 -7.24
C ALA A 131 12.40 -0.64 -6.88
N VAL A 132 11.99 0.55 -7.32
CA VAL A 132 10.68 1.13 -7.05
C VAL A 132 10.00 1.56 -8.33
N ARG A 133 8.72 1.18 -8.50
CA ARG A 133 7.93 1.57 -9.67
C ARG A 133 6.48 1.85 -9.32
N VAL A 134 5.93 2.90 -9.92
CA VAL A 134 4.53 3.28 -9.76
C VAL A 134 3.75 2.92 -11.02
N PHE A 135 2.78 2.02 -10.87
CA PHE A 135 1.90 1.57 -11.95
C PHE A 135 0.51 2.19 -11.80
N PRO A 136 -0.18 2.55 -12.89
CA PRO A 136 -1.60 2.89 -12.81
C PRO A 136 -2.40 1.65 -12.37
N MET A 137 -3.45 1.82 -11.59
CA MET A 137 -4.29 0.74 -11.08
C MET A 137 -4.85 -0.15 -12.22
N ASP A 138 -5.16 0.44 -13.37
CA ASP A 138 -5.64 -0.28 -14.55
C ASP A 138 -4.60 -1.21 -15.19
N ALA A 139 -3.31 -1.09 -14.82
CA ALA A 139 -2.27 -2.03 -15.26
C ALA A 139 -2.59 -3.47 -14.82
N LEU A 140 -3.26 -3.65 -13.68
CA LEU A 140 -3.70 -4.98 -13.22
C LEU A 140 -4.74 -5.63 -14.13
N ASN A 141 -5.38 -4.89 -15.04
CA ASN A 141 -6.50 -5.39 -15.85
C ASN A 141 -6.15 -5.60 -17.33
N SER A 142 -4.94 -5.22 -17.75
CA SER A 142 -4.48 -5.36 -19.13
C SER A 142 -3.33 -6.36 -19.23
N GLU A 143 -3.23 -7.05 -20.36
CA GLU A 143 -2.13 -7.99 -20.59
C GLU A 143 -0.78 -7.27 -20.51
N SER A 144 -0.67 -6.12 -21.18
CA SER A 144 0.53 -5.28 -21.18
C SER A 144 0.89 -4.78 -19.77
N GLY A 145 -0.10 -4.42 -18.96
CA GLY A 145 0.12 -3.93 -17.60
C GLY A 145 0.58 -5.04 -16.66
N GLN A 146 -0.08 -6.20 -16.67
CA GLN A 146 0.35 -7.36 -15.87
C GLN A 146 1.73 -7.84 -16.28
N ARG A 147 2.02 -7.88 -17.58
CA ARG A 147 3.36 -8.22 -18.10
C ARG A 147 4.42 -7.26 -17.57
N ALA A 148 4.16 -5.94 -17.60
CA ALA A 148 5.10 -4.95 -17.08
C ALA A 148 5.31 -5.06 -15.56
N ILE A 149 4.28 -5.42 -14.80
CA ILE A 149 4.37 -5.66 -13.35
C ILE A 149 5.23 -6.91 -13.06
N LEU A 150 4.96 -8.03 -13.74
CA LEU A 150 5.69 -9.27 -13.54
C LEU A 150 7.14 -9.19 -14.03
N ASP A 151 7.38 -8.48 -15.14
CA ASP A 151 8.73 -8.16 -15.64
C ASP A 151 9.52 -7.36 -14.61
N PHE A 152 8.91 -6.31 -14.04
CA PHE A 152 9.54 -5.52 -12.98
C PHE A 152 9.81 -6.34 -11.71
N ALA A 153 8.92 -7.30 -11.38
CA ALA A 153 9.12 -8.24 -10.29
C ALA A 153 10.22 -9.30 -10.57
N GLY A 154 10.74 -9.36 -11.80
CA GLY A 154 11.86 -10.23 -12.17
C GLY A 154 11.47 -11.60 -12.73
N TYR A 155 10.19 -11.81 -13.08
CA TYR A 155 9.75 -13.07 -13.69
C TYR A 155 10.10 -13.12 -15.18
N ALA A 156 10.57 -14.28 -15.64
CA ALA A 156 10.81 -14.48 -17.06
C ALA A 156 9.48 -14.66 -17.83
N PRO A 157 9.39 -14.26 -19.11
CA PRO A 157 8.14 -14.31 -19.88
C PRO A 157 7.45 -15.68 -19.91
N GLN A 158 8.20 -16.77 -19.90
CA GLN A 158 7.67 -18.14 -19.88
C GLN A 158 7.01 -18.53 -18.55
N ASP A 159 7.34 -17.85 -17.45
CA ASP A 159 6.81 -18.12 -16.11
C ASP A 159 5.59 -17.23 -15.79
N MET A 160 5.31 -16.23 -16.62
CA MET A 160 4.22 -15.28 -16.43
C MET A 160 2.87 -15.92 -16.73
N ARG A 161 1.96 -15.88 -15.76
CA ARG A 161 0.55 -16.25 -15.93
C ARG A 161 -0.32 -15.01 -15.82
N LEU A 162 -0.95 -14.64 -16.93
CA LEU A 162 -1.75 -13.42 -17.03
C LEU A 162 -3.23 -13.74 -16.87
N HIS A 163 -3.92 -12.94 -16.07
CA HIS A 163 -5.33 -13.07 -15.75
C HIS A 163 -6.04 -11.72 -15.95
N VAL A 164 -6.33 -11.37 -17.19
CA VAL A 164 -6.95 -10.10 -17.55
C VAL A 164 -8.46 -10.09 -17.26
N GLY A 165 -9.04 -8.90 -17.07
CA GLY A 165 -10.49 -8.73 -16.92
C GLY A 165 -11.07 -9.06 -15.53
N LEU A 166 -10.23 -9.28 -14.52
CA LEU A 166 -10.66 -9.51 -13.14
C LEU A 166 -11.03 -8.18 -12.44
N ARG A 167 -12.20 -7.60 -12.75
CA ARG A 167 -12.80 -6.57 -11.89
C ARG A 167 -13.72 -7.24 -10.87
N LEU A 168 -13.19 -7.54 -9.70
CA LEU A 168 -14.00 -7.90 -8.53
C LEU A 168 -14.03 -6.70 -7.59
N ASN A 169 -15.01 -5.81 -7.74
CA ASN A 169 -15.21 -4.77 -6.74
C ASN A 169 -15.89 -5.41 -5.52
N PRO A 170 -15.27 -5.44 -4.32
CA PRO A 170 -15.87 -6.05 -3.14
C PRO A 170 -17.23 -5.43 -2.76
N LEU A 171 -17.47 -4.17 -3.15
CA LEU A 171 -18.74 -3.48 -2.92
C LEU A 171 -19.93 -4.11 -3.68
N GLU A 172 -19.69 -4.86 -4.77
CA GLU A 172 -20.75 -5.63 -5.42
C GLU A 172 -21.14 -6.87 -4.60
N LYS A 173 -20.20 -7.47 -3.85
CA LYS A 173 -20.50 -8.59 -2.92
C LYS A 173 -21.17 -8.12 -1.62
N ALA A 174 -20.91 -6.88 -1.17
CA ALA A 174 -21.48 -6.34 0.06
C ALA A 174 -23.00 -6.05 -0.03
N ARG A 175 -23.58 -6.03 -1.23
CA ARG A 175 -25.03 -5.83 -1.44
C ARG A 175 -25.89 -7.00 -0.97
N HIS A 176 -25.31 -8.15 -0.65
CA HIS A 176 -26.05 -9.32 -0.14
C HIS A 176 -26.10 -9.43 1.38
N LEU A 177 -25.46 -8.50 2.11
CA LEU A 177 -25.44 -8.47 3.58
C LEU A 177 -26.22 -7.28 4.18
N THR A 178 -27.00 -6.58 3.35
CA THR A 178 -27.96 -5.55 3.78
C THR A 178 -29.28 -5.76 3.04
N ALA A 179 -29.95 -6.85 3.38
CA ALA A 179 -31.38 -7.07 3.14
C ALA A 179 -32.00 -7.65 4.41
#